data_AF-A0A9D1KTK8-F1
#
_entry.id   AF-A0A9D1KTK8-F1
#
_cell.length_a   1.000
_cell.length_b   1.000
_cell.length_c   1.000
_cell.angle_alpha   90.00
_cell.angle_beta   90.00
_cell.angle_gamma   90.00
#
_symmetry.space_group_name_H-M   'P 1'
#
loop_
_entity.id
_entity.type
_entity.pdbx_description
1 polymer ?
#
loop_
_entity_poly.entity_id
_entity_poly.type
_entity_poly.pdbx_seq_one_letter_code
_entity_poly.pdbx_strand_id
1 'polypeptide(L)'
;ASVRRILSEIGASDKPTIMAFNKIDAYRSEEDIPEARRPGEPQRLPLAELERSWMARTGPDTVFISAARRENIDALRRLIYDRAARIHVKRFPYNDFLFEYFDEDATPKTSLD
;
A
#
# COMPACT_ATOMS: atom_id res chain seq x y z
N ALA A 1 22.16 8.74 3.23
CA ALA A 1 22.14 7.41 2.58
C ALA A 1 20.71 7.12 2.12
N SER A 2 20.52 6.66 0.88
CA SER A 2 19.19 6.31 0.37
C SER A 2 18.79 4.91 0.85
N VAL A 3 17.53 4.72 1.26
CA VAL A 3 17.02 3.43 1.76
C VAL A 3 17.31 2.29 0.76
N ARG A 4 17.13 2.53 -0.54
CA ARG A 4 17.46 1.56 -1.59
C ARG A 4 18.91 1.12 -1.59
N ARG A 5 19.83 2.04 -1.29
CA ARG A 5 21.26 1.72 -1.25
C ARG A 5 21.56 0.76 -0.10
N ILE A 6 21.00 1.05 1.08
CA ILE A 6 21.15 0.20 2.27
C ILE A 6 20.53 -1.18 2.03
N LEU A 7 19.32 -1.24 1.44
CA LEU A 7 18.67 -2.51 1.10
C LEU A 7 19.50 -3.36 0.13
N SER A 8 20.19 -2.70 -0.82
CA SER A 8 21.12 -3.35 -1.74
C SER A 8 22.39 -3.84 -1.04
N GLU A 9 22.96 -3.04 -0.15
CA GLU A 9 24.16 -3.40 0.64
C GLU A 9 23.93 -4.63 1.53
N ILE A 10 22.71 -4.82 2.05
CA ILE A 10 22.35 -5.98 2.90
C ILE A 10 21.78 -7.16 2.12
N GLY A 11 21.76 -7.12 0.78
CA GLY A 11 21.24 -8.21 -0.06
C GLY A 11 19.72 -8.43 0.06
N ALA A 12 18.94 -7.38 0.34
CA ALA A 12 17.49 -7.46 0.50
C ALA A 12 16.69 -6.95 -0.71
N SER A 13 17.36 -6.63 -1.82
CA SER A 13 16.75 -6.05 -3.03
C SER A 13 15.69 -6.93 -3.70
N ASP A 14 15.79 -8.26 -3.54
CA ASP A 14 14.99 -9.22 -4.32
C ASP A 14 13.65 -9.56 -3.63
N LYS A 15 13.38 -8.95 -2.47
CA LYS A 15 12.20 -9.26 -1.66
C LYS A 15 10.98 -8.47 -2.14
N PRO A 16 9.79 -9.09 -2.16
CA PRO A 16 8.55 -8.36 -2.44
C PRO A 16 8.39 -7.24 -1.42
N THR A 17 8.13 -6.03 -1.91
CA THR A 17 8.09 -4.81 -1.10
C THR A 17 6.73 -4.14 -1.27
N ILE A 18 6.16 -3.66 -0.18
CA ILE A 18 4.94 -2.84 -0.17
C ILE A 18 5.34 -1.39 0.07
N MET A 19 4.86 -0.48 -0.76
CA MET A 19 5.07 0.96 -0.59
C MET A 19 3.96 1.55 0.29
N ALA A 20 4.31 2.07 1.46
CA ALA A 20 3.38 2.73 2.37
C ALA A 20 3.62 4.25 2.39
N PHE A 21 2.69 5.01 1.80
CA PHE A 21 2.64 6.47 1.87
C PHE A 21 1.98 6.89 3.18
N ASN A 22 2.80 7.11 4.21
CA ASN A 22 2.31 7.55 5.51
C ASN A 22 2.19 9.09 5.59
N LYS A 23 1.41 9.57 6.57
CA LYS A 23 1.15 10.99 6.87
C LYS A 23 0.24 11.70 5.87
N ILE A 24 -0.74 10.99 5.29
CA ILE A 24 -1.71 11.60 4.36
C ILE A 24 -2.51 12.73 5.00
N ASP A 25 -2.68 12.71 6.32
CA ASP A 25 -3.36 13.75 7.10
C ASP A 25 -2.67 15.12 7.04
N ALA A 26 -1.34 15.11 6.93
CA ALA A 26 -0.50 16.30 6.83
C ALA A 26 -0.25 16.71 5.38
N TYR A 27 -0.71 15.91 4.41
CA TYR A 27 -0.57 16.23 3.00
C TYR A 27 -1.51 17.39 2.63
N ARG A 28 -0.98 18.33 1.83
CA ARG A 28 -1.71 19.48 1.31
C ARG A 28 -1.36 19.63 -0.16
N SER A 29 -2.40 19.53 -1.00
CA SER A 29 -2.28 19.70 -2.44
C SER A 29 -2.05 21.17 -2.78
N GLU A 30 -1.80 21.45 -4.05
CA GLU A 30 -1.66 22.82 -4.51
C GLU A 30 -2.99 23.58 -4.54
N GLU A 31 -4.12 22.88 -4.64
CA GLU A 31 -5.46 23.48 -4.52
C GLU A 31 -5.72 23.95 -3.08
N ASP A 32 -5.19 23.25 -2.08
CA ASP A 32 -5.37 23.59 -0.67
C ASP A 32 -4.55 24.82 -0.26
N ILE A 33 -3.35 24.95 -0.82
CA ILE A 33 -2.41 26.04 -0.50
C ILE A 33 -1.62 26.46 -1.77
N PRO A 34 -2.23 27.25 -2.68
CA PRO A 34 -1.60 27.67 -3.93
C PRO A 34 -0.28 28.41 -3.74
N GLU A 35 -0.19 29.22 -2.67
CA GLU A 35 0.99 30.02 -2.33
C GLU A 35 2.16 29.19 -1.75
N ALA A 36 1.94 27.94 -1.37
CA ALA A 36 2.98 27.08 -0.81
C ALA A 36 3.88 26.42 -1.86
N ARG A 37 3.67 26.69 -3.16
CA ARG A 37 4.59 26.23 -4.21
C ARG A 37 5.77 27.20 -4.35
N ARG A 38 6.99 26.67 -4.25
CA ARG A 38 8.20 27.46 -4.53
C ARG A 38 8.54 27.44 -6.02
N PRO A 39 9.17 28.50 -6.56
CA PRO A 39 9.67 28.49 -7.94
C PRO A 39 10.61 27.30 -8.17
N GLY A 40 10.31 26.46 -9.15
CA GLY A 40 11.10 25.27 -9.48
C GLY A 40 10.64 23.97 -8.82
N GLU A 41 9.67 24.00 -7.90
CA GLU A 41 9.07 22.78 -7.35
C GLU A 41 8.03 22.18 -8.32
N PRO A 42 7.97 20.83 -8.41
CA PRO A 42 6.91 20.14 -9.14
C PRO A 42 5.56 20.37 -8.46
N GLN A 43 4.48 20.34 -9.26
CA GLN A 43 3.12 20.54 -8.77
C GLN A 43 2.73 19.47 -7.74
N ARG A 44 2.09 19.89 -6.64
CA ARG A 44 1.54 18.96 -5.64
C ARG A 44 0.13 18.53 -6.03
N LEU A 45 0.04 17.35 -6.65
CA LEU A 45 -1.22 16.75 -7.08
C LEU A 45 -2.16 16.48 -5.88
N PRO A 46 -3.49 16.51 -6.07
CA PRO A 46 -4.43 16.03 -5.07
C PRO A 46 -4.14 14.59 -4.64
N LEU A 47 -4.45 14.24 -3.38
CA LEU A 47 -4.15 12.91 -2.83
C LEU A 47 -4.71 11.78 -3.70
N ALA A 48 -5.95 11.90 -4.18
CA ALA A 48 -6.60 10.91 -5.04
C ALA A 48 -5.92 10.76 -6.43
N GLU A 49 -5.29 11.82 -6.93
CA GLU A 49 -4.53 11.75 -8.19
C GLU A 49 -3.13 11.17 -7.96
N LEU A 50 -2.50 11.54 -6.85
CA LEU A 50 -1.24 10.95 -6.40
C LEU A 50 -1.39 9.43 -6.23
N GLU A 51 -2.45 9.00 -5.56
CA GLU A 51 -2.82 7.58 -5.41
C GLU A 51 -2.92 6.87 -6.75
N ARG A 52 -3.69 7.42 -7.70
CA ARG A 52 -3.84 6.86 -9.04
C ARG A 52 -2.52 6.78 -9.80
N SER A 53 -1.71 7.83 -9.74
CA SER A 53 -0.39 7.87 -10.38
C SER A 53 0.56 6.79 -9.84
N TRP A 54 0.60 6.63 -8.52
CA TRP A 54 1.44 5.63 -7.88
C TRP A 54 0.95 4.20 -8.07
N MET A 55 -0.37 3.97 -8.07
CA MET A 55 -0.95 2.66 -8.41
C MET A 55 -0.65 2.26 -9.86
N ALA A 56 -0.73 3.20 -10.80
CA ALA A 56 -0.38 2.93 -12.20
C ALA A 56 1.11 2.58 -12.39
N ARG A 57 2.00 3.19 -11.60
CA ARG A 57 3.45 2.99 -11.73
C ARG A 57 4.00 1.80 -10.94
N THR A 58 3.47 1.55 -9.75
CA THR A 58 4.01 0.58 -8.77
C THR A 58 3.12 -0.65 -8.64
N GLY A 59 1.93 -0.63 -9.24
CA GLY A 59 0.94 -1.68 -9.15
C GLY A 59 0.21 -1.70 -7.80
N PRO A 60 -0.47 -2.82 -7.49
CA PRO A 60 -1.35 -2.95 -6.33
C PRO A 60 -0.63 -2.99 -4.97
N ASP A 61 0.70 -3.08 -4.94
CA ASP A 61 1.50 -3.17 -3.70
C ASP A 61 1.78 -1.78 -3.09
N THR A 62 0.84 -0.84 -3.23
CA THR A 62 0.93 0.54 -2.71
C THR A 62 -0.27 0.87 -1.84
N VAL A 63 -0.04 1.51 -0.70
CA VAL A 63 -1.11 1.95 0.21
C VAL A 63 -0.80 3.31 0.82
N PHE A 64 -1.85 4.09 1.04
CA PHE A 64 -1.80 5.45 1.58
C PHE A 64 -2.46 5.45 2.94
N ILE A 65 -1.75 5.85 4.00
CA ILE A 65 -2.22 5.75 5.37
C ILE A 65 -1.94 7.02 6.18
N SER A 66 -2.74 7.23 7.23
CA SER A 66 -2.34 8.08 8.35
C SER A 66 -2.19 7.22 9.59
N ALA A 67 -0.95 6.91 9.96
CA ALA A 67 -0.69 6.22 11.22
C ALA A 67 -1.14 7.04 12.45
N ALA A 68 -1.07 8.37 12.35
CA ALA A 68 -1.46 9.28 13.43
C ALA A 68 -2.98 9.31 13.63
N ARG A 69 -3.75 9.35 12.54
CA ARG A 69 -5.22 9.35 12.58
C ARG A 69 -5.85 7.96 12.52
N ARG A 70 -5.03 6.91 12.44
CA ARG A 70 -5.45 5.51 12.19
C ARG A 70 -6.32 5.38 10.93
N GLU A 71 -6.03 6.19 9.91
CA GLU A 71 -6.77 6.20 8.66
C GLU A 71 -6.17 5.17 7.69
N ASN A 72 -7.06 4.40 7.03
CA ASN A 72 -6.73 3.40 6.03
C ASN A 72 -5.78 2.27 6.51
N ILE A 73 -5.73 2.02 7.82
CA ILE A 73 -4.90 0.97 8.41
C ILE A 73 -5.41 -0.43 8.05
N ASP A 74 -6.74 -0.60 7.93
CA ASP A 74 -7.32 -1.89 7.57
C ASP A 74 -6.97 -2.31 6.14
N ALA A 75 -6.87 -1.36 5.21
CA ALA A 75 -6.39 -1.63 3.85
C ALA A 75 -4.93 -2.09 3.86
N LEU A 76 -4.06 -1.49 4.67
CA LEU A 76 -2.69 -1.96 4.84
C LEU A 76 -2.65 -3.38 5.43
N ARG A 77 -3.48 -3.68 6.45
CA ARG A 77 -3.56 -5.02 7.05
C ARG A 77 -3.98 -6.08 6.02
N ARG A 78 -5.04 -5.80 5.25
CA ARG A 78 -5.52 -6.67 4.16
C ARG A 78 -4.42 -6.89 3.12
N LEU A 79 -3.76 -5.82 2.66
CA LEU A 79 -2.70 -5.92 1.66
C LEU A 79 -1.51 -6.78 2.14
N ILE A 80 -1.07 -6.61 3.39
CA ILE A 80 -0.01 -7.43 3.99
C ILE A 80 -0.44 -8.89 4.02
N TYR A 81 -1.66 -9.16 4.48
CA TYR A 81 -2.18 -10.52 4.58
C TYR A 81 -2.26 -11.19 3.20
N ASP A 82 -2.83 -10.53 2.20
CA ASP A 82 -2.93 -11.03 0.84
C ASP A 82 -1.56 -11.35 0.23
N ARG A 83 -0.56 -10.53 0.53
CA ARG A 83 0.80 -10.75 0.03
C ARG A 83 1.47 -11.93 0.74
N ALA A 84 1.30 -12.03 2.06
CA ALA A 84 1.82 -13.13 2.87
C ALA A 84 1.16 -14.46 2.47
N ALA A 85 -0.16 -14.47 2.30
CA ALA A 85 -0.95 -15.62 1.83
C ALA A 85 -0.47 -16.10 0.45
N ARG A 86 -0.29 -15.19 -0.52
CA ARG A 86 0.24 -15.53 -1.85
C ARG A 86 1.63 -16.17 -1.79
N ILE A 87 2.50 -15.67 -0.91
CA ILE A 87 3.83 -16.28 -0.70
C ILE A 87 3.70 -17.65 -0.03
N HIS A 88 2.78 -17.78 0.93
CA HIS A 88 2.54 -19.01 1.67
C HIS A 88 2.08 -20.14 0.75
N VAL A 89 1.04 -19.92 -0.08
CA VAL A 89 0.53 -20.92 -1.04
C VAL A 89 1.62 -21.38 -2.01
N LYS A 90 2.39 -20.43 -2.56
CA LYS A 90 3.46 -20.77 -3.50
C LYS A 90 4.53 -21.67 -2.87
N ARG A 91 4.77 -21.51 -1.57
CA ARG A 91 5.80 -22.25 -0.83
C ARG A 91 5.29 -23.55 -0.19
N PHE A 92 4.00 -23.61 0.13
CA PHE A 92 3.33 -24.73 0.78
C PHE A 92 2.01 -25.06 0.06
N PRO A 93 2.05 -25.66 -1.14
CA PRO A 93 0.87 -25.86 -1.98
C PRO A 93 -0.18 -26.83 -1.41
N TYR A 94 0.16 -27.61 -0.38
CA TYR A 94 -0.72 -28.60 0.25
C TYR A 94 -1.09 -28.22 1.70
N ASN A 95 -0.83 -26.98 2.11
CA ASN A 95 -1.17 -26.53 3.45
C ASN A 95 -2.53 -25.82 3.40
N ASP A 96 -3.55 -26.42 3.99
CA ASP A 96 -4.83 -25.75 4.23
C ASP A 96 -4.58 -24.52 5.09
N PHE A 97 -5.03 -23.36 4.62
CA PHE A 97 -4.79 -22.09 5.30
C PHE A 97 -5.25 -22.16 6.76
N LEU A 98 -4.36 -21.80 7.70
CA LEU A 98 -4.70 -21.70 9.13
C LEU A 98 -5.74 -20.62 9.45
N PHE A 99 -6.06 -19.74 8.50
CA PHE A 99 -7.01 -18.65 8.68
C PHE A 99 -7.85 -18.46 7.41
N GLU A 100 -9.13 -18.83 7.50
CA GLU A 100 -10.19 -18.28 6.66
C GLU A 100 -10.39 -16.83 7.08
N TYR A 101 -10.13 -15.89 6.17
CA TYR A 101 -10.61 -14.53 6.38
C TYR A 101 -12.13 -14.58 6.23
N PHE A 102 -12.85 -14.54 7.34
CA PHE A 102 -14.22 -14.06 7.35
C PHE A 102 -14.13 -12.56 7.09
N ASP A 103 -14.24 -12.16 5.83
CA ASP A 103 -14.71 -10.82 5.53
C ASP A 103 -16.10 -10.73 6.16
N GLU A 104 -16.24 -10.07 7.32
CA GLU A 104 -17.57 -9.80 7.91
C GLU A 104 -18.48 -9.01 6.94
N ASP A 105 -17.89 -8.39 5.90
CA ASP A 105 -18.59 -7.65 4.84
C ASP A 105 -18.69 -8.39 3.49
N ALA A 106 -18.07 -9.56 3.33
CA ALA A 106 -18.27 -10.37 2.14
C ALA A 106 -19.40 -11.35 2.43
N THR A 107 -20.59 -11.04 1.93
CA THR A 107 -21.64 -12.04 1.81
C THR A 107 -21.02 -13.29 1.17
N PRO A 108 -21.12 -14.48 1.81
CA PRO A 108 -20.61 -15.68 1.23
C PRO A 108 -21.25 -15.84 -0.14
N LYS A 109 -20.43 -15.80 -1.20
CA LYS A 109 -20.84 -16.37 -2.47
C LYS A 109 -20.87 -17.87 -2.26
N THR A 110 -21.96 -18.33 -1.65
CA THR A 110 -22.42 -19.71 -1.76
C THR A 110 -22.59 -19.92 -3.25
N SER A 111 -21.62 -20.63 -3.86
CA SER A 111 -21.85 -21.28 -5.13
C SER A 111 -23.06 -22.18 -4.95
N LEU A 112 -24.19 -21.74 -5.51
CA LEU A 112 -25.23 -22.64 -5.96
C LEU A 112 -25.52 -22.24 -7.41
N ASP A 113 -25.37 -23.25 -8.27
CA ASP A 113 -25.51 -23.32 -9.73
C ASP A 113 -24.30 -22.92 -10.60
#